data_AF-A0A383B2M3-F1
#
_entry.id   AF-A0A383B2M3-F1
#
_cell.length_a   1.000
_cell.length_b   1.000
_cell.length_c   1.000
_cell.angle_alpha   90.00
_cell.angle_beta   90.00
_cell.angle_gamma   90.00
#
_symmetry.space_group_name_H-M   'P 1'
#
loop_
_entity.id
_entity.type
_entity.pdbx_description
1 polymer ?
#
loop_
_entity_poly.entity_id
_entity_poly.type
_entity_poly.pdbx_seq_one_letter_code
_entity_poly.pdbx_strand_id
1 'polypeptide(L)' 'MDQNHPYSQLVPDRVLAAVEMLGFHTDARIFALNSYENRVYQVGL' A
#
# COMPACT_ATOMS: atom_id res chain seq x y z
N MET A 1 7.91 -19.19 -8.51
CA MET A 1 6.45 -19.05 -8.29
C MET A 1 6.30 -17.78 -7.45
N ASP A 2 5.95 -16.59 -7.91
CA ASP A 2 5.37 -16.05 -9.14
C ASP A 2 6.09 -14.70 -9.37
N GLN A 3 6.80 -14.54 -10.48
CA GLN A 3 7.79 -13.47 -10.71
C GLN A 3 7.29 -12.34 -11.62
N ASN A 4 5.98 -12.08 -11.73
CA ASN A 4 5.56 -10.81 -12.36
C ASN A 4 4.09 -10.38 -12.17
N HIS A 5 3.40 -10.69 -11.06
CA HIS A 5 2.11 -10.04 -10.85
C HIS A 5 2.32 -8.51 -10.72
N PRO A 6 1.63 -7.68 -11.53
CA PRO A 6 1.68 -6.24 -11.34
C PRO A 6 1.23 -5.97 -9.90
N TYR A 7 1.94 -5.09 -9.20
CA TYR A 7 1.71 -4.77 -7.78
C TYR A 7 2.14 -5.84 -6.75
N SER A 8 2.84 -6.91 -7.15
CA SER A 8 3.41 -7.86 -6.18
C SER A 8 4.38 -7.18 -5.19
N GLN A 9 5.09 -6.14 -5.66
CA GLN A 9 5.96 -5.32 -4.81
C GLN A 9 5.25 -4.18 -4.06
N LEU A 10 3.94 -3.98 -4.25
CA LEU A 10 3.16 -2.92 -3.60
C LEU A 10 2.76 -3.38 -2.19
N VAL A 11 3.78 -3.59 -1.35
CA VAL A 11 3.65 -4.02 0.05
C VAL A 11 3.23 -2.85 0.94
N PRO A 12 2.61 -3.11 2.11
CA PRO A 12 2.11 -2.04 3.00
C PRO A 12 3.18 -1.00 3.36
N ASP A 13 4.40 -1.45 3.66
CA ASP A 13 5.56 -0.59 3.98
C ASP A 13 5.88 0.41 2.86
N ARG A 14 5.93 -0.06 1.60
CA ARG A 14 6.18 0.82 0.45
C ARG A 14 5.09 1.85 0.24
N VAL A 15 3.84 1.49 0.54
CA VAL A 15 2.71 2.43 0.44
C VAL A 15 2.79 3.47 1.54
N LEU A 16 3.12 3.07 2.77
CA LEU A 16 3.29 3.98 3.90
C LEU A 16 4.41 4.99 3.63
N ALA A 17 5.58 4.52 3.21
CA ALA A 17 6.72 5.36 2.87
C ALA A 17 6.40 6.34 1.72
N ALA A 18 5.62 5.91 0.73
CA ALA A 18 5.17 6.78 -0.36
C ALA A 18 4.21 7.87 0.15
N VAL A 19 3.28 7.54 1.04
CA VAL A 19 2.35 8.52 1.65
C VAL A 19 3.12 9.55 2.49
N GLU A 20 4.11 9.13 3.27
CA GLU A 20 4.97 10.04 4.03
C GLU A 20 5.84 10.93 3.13
N MET A 21 6.38 10.38 2.03
CA MET A 21 7.15 11.15 1.05
C MET A 21 6.31 12.24 0.36
N LEU A 22 4.99 12.04 0.26
CA LEU A 22 4.06 13.04 -0.24
C LEU A 22 3.74 14.15 0.79
N GLY A 23 4.29 14.06 2.01
CA GLY A 23 4.11 15.06 3.07
C GLY A 23 2.89 14.82 3.96
N PHE A 24 2.23 13.67 3.85
CA PHE A 24 1.17 13.28 4.77
C PHE A 24 1.78 12.67 6.03
N HIS A 25 1.31 13.09 7.20
CA HIS A 25 1.53 12.33 8.42
C HIS A 25 0.53 11.19 8.48
N THR A 26 1.01 10.02 8.87
CA THR A 26 0.22 8.80 8.96
C THR A 26 0.33 8.28 10.39
N ASP A 27 -0.76 7.74 10.91
CA ASP A 27 -0.77 7.04 12.20
C ASP A 27 -0.34 5.55 12.07
N ALA A 28 0.31 5.18 10.96
CA ALA A 28 0.79 3.83 10.64
C ALA A 28 -0.29 2.73 10.55
N ARG A 29 -1.56 3.08 10.73
CA ARG A 29 -2.70 2.18 10.50
C ARG A 29 -2.87 1.96 8.98
N ILE A 30 -2.73 0.72 8.54
CA ILE A 30 -2.90 0.34 7.13
C ILE A 30 -3.72 -0.94 7.01
N PHE A 31 -4.74 -0.94 6.16
CA PHE A 31 -5.62 -2.08 5.92
C PHE A 31 -5.69 -2.38 4.43
N ALA A 32 -5.47 -3.65 4.05
CA ALA A 32 -5.72 -4.09 2.68
C ALA A 32 -7.24 -4.21 2.45
N LEU A 33 -7.74 -3.60 1.39
CA LEU A 33 -9.14 -3.70 1.00
C LEU A 33 -9.34 -4.84 0.00
N ASN A 34 -10.52 -5.45 0.04
CA ASN A 34 -10.89 -6.52 -0.88
C ASN A 34 -11.11 -5.95 -2.29
N SER A 35 -10.06 -5.96 -3.10
CA SER A 35 -10.08 -5.61 -4.51
C SER A 35 -9.46 -6.75 -5.32
N TYR A 36 -10.07 -7.06 -6.46
CA TYR A 36 -9.68 -8.20 -7.30
C TYR A 36 -8.54 -7.83 -8.27
N GLU A 37 -8.64 -6.67 -8.91
CA GLU A 37 -7.68 -6.23 -9.93
C GLU A 37 -6.53 -5.38 -9.34
N ASN A 38 -6.82 -4.58 -8.31
CA ASN A 38 -5.89 -3.59 -7.77
C ASN A 38 -5.45 -3.92 -6.35
N ARG A 39 -4.24 -3.50 -5.98
CA ARG A 39 -3.78 -3.57 -4.60
C ARG A 39 -4.15 -2.28 -3.87
N VAL A 40 -5.28 -2.31 -3.17
CA VAL A 40 -5.86 -1.15 -2.49
C VAL A 40 -5.56 -1.21 -1.00
N TYR A 41 -5.05 -0.11 -0.46
CA TYR A 41 -4.83 0.06 0.98
C TYR A 41 -5.59 1.28 1.49
N GLN A 42 -6.24 1.12 2.63
CA GLN A 42 -6.73 2.22 3.44
C GLN A 42 -5.61 2.62 4.41
N VAL A 43 -5.17 3.87 4.36
CA VAL A 43 -4.14 4.44 5.24
C VAL A 43 -4.78 5.41 6.21
N GLY A 44 -4.45 5.30 7.50
CA GLY A 44 -4.81 6.29 8.51
C GLY A 44 -3.86 7.47 8.45
N LEU A 45 -4.41 8.66 8.17
CA LEU A 45 -3.72 9.95 8.26
C LEU A 45 -3.86 10.56 9.66
#